data_AF-A0A085ERR9-F1
#
_entry.id   AF-A0A085ERR9-F1
#
_cell.length_a   1.000
_cell.length_b   1.000
_cell.length_c   1.000
_cell.angle_alpha   90.00
_cell.angle_beta   90.00
_cell.angle_gamma   90.00
#
_symmetry.space_group_name_H-M   'P 1'
#
loop_
_entity.id
_entity.type
_entity.pdbx_description
1 polymer ?
#
loop_
_entity_poly.entity_id
_entity_poly.type
_entity_poly.pdbx_seq_one_letter_code
_entity_poly.pdbx_strand_id
1 'polypeptide(L)'
;MSTVIPRGNKFLARFRVTGYPSKSKTFATEKAGHDWLKEHEEKVTKDTYVDAGALAKKTFGELIDKYIEDATLLRPLGESKRFALAAIRKALGSERATNITSLRLIGYVKSRMQQGAGGVTINMDIGFIKDVLTHARLMYKSIDLDIFLDVRQFMKQIKLKTKSTGRDRRPIEAEIAALKDYFRNKKRQKIPMWDIIDFAIFTTMRVAEICRIRWDDVNYKDQTVIIRDRKDPQEKIGNDQVVPVLDDAWKILTSQPKSDDRIFPYKEATISTIFPRACKELGIVDLHFHDFRHEGTSQLFEILRYEIQEVAVFTGHKDWAMLKRYVHLRAKDLHFDRHGNRRKRRDIAPELLLAAA
;
A
#
# COMPACT_ATOMS: atom_id res chain seq x y z
N MET A 1 18.40 -17.55 26.04
CA MET A 1 18.93 -18.81 26.58
C MET A 1 18.69 -19.91 25.60
N SER A 2 19.77 -20.55 25.15
CA SER A 2 19.74 -21.73 24.32
C SER A 2 19.38 -22.96 25.17
N THR A 3 18.54 -23.85 24.66
CA THR A 3 18.04 -25.03 25.42
C THR A 3 17.85 -26.23 24.50
N VAL A 4 18.13 -27.43 25.00
CA VAL A 4 17.75 -28.69 24.37
C VAL A 4 16.54 -29.25 25.12
N ILE A 5 15.47 -29.58 24.39
CA ILE A 5 14.19 -30.05 24.95
C ILE A 5 13.86 -31.43 24.37
N PRO A 6 13.55 -32.45 25.19
CA PRO A 6 13.12 -33.75 24.68
C PRO A 6 11.76 -33.65 23.97
N ARG A 7 11.61 -34.31 22.82
CA ARG A 7 10.40 -34.35 21.99
C ARG A 7 10.19 -35.75 21.40
N GLY A 8 9.60 -36.64 22.20
CA GLY A 8 9.49 -38.06 21.87
C GLY A 8 10.87 -38.72 21.78
N ASN A 9 11.15 -39.49 20.72
CA ASN A 9 12.45 -40.13 20.50
C ASN A 9 13.52 -39.19 19.91
N LYS A 10 13.35 -37.87 20.01
CA LYS A 10 14.25 -36.85 19.43
C LYS A 10 14.42 -35.68 20.38
N PHE A 11 15.44 -34.87 20.14
CA PHE A 11 15.79 -33.69 20.94
C PHE A 11 15.70 -32.43 20.10
N LEU A 12 14.93 -31.44 20.54
CA LEU A 12 14.84 -30.13 19.88
C LEU A 12 15.83 -29.16 20.52
N ALA A 13 16.87 -28.78 19.77
CA ALA A 13 17.75 -27.68 20.16
C ALA A 13 17.14 -26.34 19.72
N ARG A 14 17.01 -25.41 20.65
CA ARG A 14 16.59 -24.02 20.40
C ARG A 14 17.75 -23.09 20.73
N PHE A 15 18.26 -22.42 19.71
CA PHE A 15 19.30 -21.40 19.83
C PHE A 15 18.65 -20.03 20.03
N ARG A 16 18.93 -19.38 21.16
CA ARG A 16 18.39 -18.05 21.47
C ARG A 16 19.42 -17.19 22.20
N VAL A 17 20.09 -16.35 21.41
CA VAL A 17 20.98 -15.28 21.86
C VAL A 17 20.35 -13.93 21.53
N THR A 18 20.36 -13.01 22.49
CA THR A 18 19.82 -11.65 22.31
C THR A 18 20.49 -11.00 21.10
N GLY A 19 19.69 -10.51 20.16
CA GLY A 19 20.19 -9.88 18.94
C GLY A 19 20.40 -10.80 17.74
N TYR A 20 20.41 -12.12 17.90
CA TYR A 20 20.52 -13.09 16.80
C TYR A 20 19.17 -13.70 16.44
N PRO A 21 18.90 -14.02 15.15
CA PRO A 21 17.70 -14.75 14.76
C PRO A 21 17.61 -16.06 15.53
N SER A 22 16.46 -16.32 16.16
CA SER A 22 16.22 -17.61 16.83
C SER A 22 16.27 -18.73 15.79
N LYS A 23 17.06 -19.77 16.06
CA LYS A 23 17.13 -20.96 15.21
C LYS A 23 16.74 -22.17 16.04
N SER A 24 16.13 -23.16 15.41
CA SER A 24 15.84 -24.43 16.06
C SER A 24 16.03 -25.59 15.10
N LYS A 25 16.58 -26.69 15.60
CA LYS A 25 16.79 -27.92 14.84
C LYS A 25 16.61 -29.14 15.73
N THR A 26 16.13 -30.24 15.15
CA THR A 26 15.84 -31.48 15.87
C THR A 26 16.93 -32.51 15.59
N PHE A 27 17.37 -33.23 16.62
CA PHE A 27 18.45 -34.20 16.60
C PHE A 27 18.01 -35.55 17.16
N ALA A 28 18.71 -36.62 16.77
CA ALA A 28 18.45 -37.97 17.29
C ALA A 28 18.97 -38.16 18.72
N THR A 29 20.01 -37.42 19.12
CA THR A 29 20.62 -37.49 20.45
C THR A 29 20.70 -36.11 21.10
N GLU A 30 20.65 -36.08 22.43
CA GLU A 30 20.79 -34.87 23.24
C GLU A 30 22.14 -34.18 23.00
N LYS A 31 23.21 -34.98 22.95
CA LYS A 31 24.57 -34.53 22.67
C LYS A 31 24.70 -33.78 21.34
N ALA A 32 24.12 -34.31 20.26
CA ALA A 32 24.15 -33.64 18.97
C ALA A 32 23.38 -32.30 18.98
N GLY A 33 22.33 -32.20 19.80
CA GLY A 33 21.64 -30.94 20.05
C GLY A 33 22.51 -29.91 20.77
N HIS A 34 23.24 -30.32 21.80
CA HIS A 34 24.19 -29.46 22.51
C HIS A 34 25.39 -29.05 21.64
N ASP A 35 25.97 -29.97 20.88
CA ASP A 35 27.10 -29.69 19.98
C ASP A 35 26.70 -28.67 18.90
N TRP A 36 25.48 -28.80 18.34
CA TRP A 36 24.95 -27.83 17.39
C TRP A 36 24.72 -26.46 18.03
N LEU A 37 24.21 -26.40 19.26
CA LEU A 37 24.09 -25.13 19.99
C LEU A 37 25.45 -24.48 20.21
N LYS A 38 26.44 -25.26 20.65
CA LYS A 38 27.81 -24.78 20.90
C LYS A 38 28.47 -24.24 19.61
N GLU A 39 28.36 -24.95 18.49
CA GLU A 39 28.85 -24.49 17.19
C GLU A 39 28.19 -23.16 16.77
N HIS A 40 26.89 -23.02 17.02
CA HIS A 40 26.16 -21.78 16.72
C HIS A 40 26.54 -20.64 17.68
N GLU A 41 26.73 -20.93 18.97
CA GLU A 41 27.21 -19.97 19.97
C GLU A 41 28.63 -19.48 19.64
N GLU A 42 29.52 -20.37 19.19
CA GLU A 42 30.89 -20.02 18.75
C GLU A 42 30.90 -19.20 17.45
N LYS A 43 30.05 -19.54 16.47
CA LYS A 43 29.89 -18.74 15.23
C LYS A 43 29.31 -17.37 15.52
N VAL A 44 28.34 -17.29 16.43
CA VAL A 44 27.86 -16.01 16.95
C VAL A 44 29.04 -15.26 17.53
N THR A 45 29.77 -15.82 18.50
CA THR A 45 30.93 -15.21 19.17
C THR A 45 31.95 -14.62 18.19
N LYS A 46 32.30 -15.34 17.12
CA LYS A 46 33.26 -14.89 16.09
C LYS A 46 32.71 -13.82 15.12
N ASP A 47 31.42 -13.87 14.77
CA ASP A 47 30.77 -12.81 13.98
C ASP A 47 30.29 -11.63 14.86
N THR A 48 30.26 -11.75 16.20
CA THR A 48 29.65 -10.77 17.15
C THR A 48 30.56 -9.71 17.73
N TYR A 49 31.76 -9.43 17.23
CA TYR A 49 32.44 -8.22 17.71
C TYR A 49 31.81 -6.97 17.10
N VAL A 50 30.59 -6.65 17.55
CA VAL A 50 30.03 -5.30 17.56
C VAL A 50 29.68 -5.00 19.01
N ASP A 51 30.44 -4.07 19.58
CA ASP A 51 30.41 -3.68 20.98
C ASP A 51 29.00 -3.29 21.41
N ALA A 52 28.41 -4.02 22.37
CA ALA A 52 27.16 -3.60 23.01
C ALA A 52 27.29 -2.17 23.60
N GLY A 53 28.51 -1.74 23.93
CA GLY A 53 28.86 -0.38 24.29
C GLY A 53 28.71 0.65 23.15
N ALA A 54 28.84 0.24 21.88
CA ALA A 54 28.64 1.13 20.74
C ALA A 54 27.16 1.52 20.58
N LEU A 55 26.23 0.58 20.73
CA LEU A 55 24.79 0.89 20.70
C LEU A 55 24.36 1.77 21.88
N ALA A 56 24.91 1.51 23.08
CA ALA A 56 24.62 2.30 24.28
C ALA A 56 25.02 3.78 24.12
N LYS A 57 26.05 4.07 23.32
CA LYS A 57 26.49 5.43 22.99
C LYS A 57 25.63 6.11 21.92
N LYS A 58 24.78 5.36 21.20
CA LYS A 58 23.94 5.89 20.13
C LYS A 58 22.58 6.35 20.63
N THR A 59 22.13 7.45 20.06
CA THR A 59 20.75 7.94 20.17
C THR A 59 19.88 7.31 19.08
N PHE A 60 18.57 7.27 19.30
CA PHE A 60 17.65 6.81 18.28
C PHE A 60 17.64 7.74 17.06
N GLY A 61 17.92 9.03 17.26
CA GLY A 61 18.12 9.98 16.17
C GLY A 61 19.25 9.56 15.24
N GLU A 62 20.44 9.26 15.77
CA GLU A 62 21.55 8.78 14.93
C GLU A 62 21.19 7.52 14.14
N LEU A 63 20.38 6.62 14.72
CA LEU A 63 19.89 5.44 13.99
C LEU A 63 18.93 5.80 12.84
N ILE A 64 18.07 6.79 13.04
CA ILE A 64 17.19 7.32 11.98
C ILE A 64 18.03 7.94 10.86
N ASP A 65 19.04 8.75 11.19
CA ASP A 65 19.88 9.40 10.19
C ASP A 65 20.63 8.36 9.36
N LYS A 66 21.23 7.37 10.02
CA LYS A 66 21.93 6.28 9.34
C LYS A 66 21.00 5.44 8.47
N TYR A 67 19.78 5.15 8.96
CA TYR A 67 18.75 4.49 8.16
C TYR A 67 18.39 5.31 6.92
N ILE A 68 18.22 6.62 7.05
CA ILE A 68 17.87 7.50 5.92
C ILE A 68 19.01 7.52 4.91
N GLU A 69 20.26 7.72 5.36
CA GLU A 69 21.45 7.69 4.51
C GLU A 69 21.46 6.42 3.64
N ASP A 70 21.44 5.25 4.28
CA ASP A 70 21.55 3.96 3.60
C ASP A 70 20.32 3.65 2.73
N ALA A 71 19.11 3.95 3.21
CA ALA A 71 17.88 3.76 2.45
C ALA A 71 17.81 4.66 1.20
N THR A 72 18.53 5.79 1.21
CA THR A 72 18.57 6.73 0.08
C THR A 72 19.64 6.45 -0.97
N LEU A 73 20.56 5.50 -0.71
CA LEU A 73 21.62 5.14 -1.67
C LEU A 73 21.07 4.63 -3.00
N LEU A 74 19.99 3.84 -2.96
CA LEU A 74 19.35 3.31 -4.17
C LEU A 74 18.21 4.19 -4.67
N ARG A 75 17.48 4.86 -3.76
CA ARG A 75 16.30 5.66 -4.13
C ARG A 75 15.90 6.69 -3.09
N PRO A 76 15.37 7.85 -3.51
CA PRO A 76 14.77 8.81 -2.59
C PRO A 76 13.63 8.19 -1.77
N LEU A 77 13.56 8.55 -0.48
CA LEU A 77 12.42 8.21 0.35
C LEU A 77 11.14 8.91 -0.15
N GLY A 78 10.00 8.23 -0.07
CA GLY A 78 8.71 8.88 -0.31
C GLY A 78 8.44 9.96 0.74
N GLU A 79 7.80 11.06 0.34
CA GLU A 79 7.53 12.22 1.23
C GLU A 79 6.86 11.80 2.54
N SER A 80 5.84 10.95 2.49
CA SER A 80 5.13 10.49 3.70
C SER A 80 6.07 9.81 4.71
N LYS A 81 7.03 9.00 4.23
CA LYS A 81 8.01 8.34 5.10
C LYS A 81 9.02 9.34 5.65
N ARG A 82 9.47 10.32 4.86
CA ARG A 82 10.35 11.39 5.33
C ARG A 82 9.70 12.23 6.43
N PHE A 83 8.46 12.69 6.21
CA PHE A 83 7.73 13.47 7.20
C PHE A 83 7.48 12.69 8.49
N ALA A 84 7.12 11.41 8.38
CA ALA A 84 6.93 10.55 9.54
C ALA A 84 8.24 10.34 10.31
N LEU A 85 9.35 10.03 9.63
CA LEU A 85 10.68 9.87 10.28
C LEU A 85 11.16 11.17 10.93
N ALA A 86 10.91 12.33 10.34
CA ALA A 86 11.21 13.63 10.94
C ALA A 86 10.39 13.87 12.23
N ALA A 87 9.09 13.53 12.21
CA ALA A 87 8.23 13.64 13.40
C ALA A 87 8.66 12.65 14.49
N ILE A 88 8.98 11.40 14.13
CA ILE A 88 9.49 10.37 15.05
C ILE A 88 10.83 10.82 15.65
N ARG A 89 11.74 11.36 14.85
CA ARG A 89 13.02 11.92 15.32
C ARG A 89 12.79 13.04 16.31
N LYS A 90 11.86 13.96 16.06
CA LYS A 90 11.52 15.03 17.01
C LYS A 90 11.02 14.48 18.35
N ALA A 91 10.27 13.37 18.32
CA ALA A 91 9.65 12.80 19.52
C ALA A 91 10.57 11.87 20.33
N LEU A 92 11.40 11.07 19.65
CA LEU A 92 12.19 9.99 20.25
C LEU A 92 13.70 10.11 19.99
N GLY A 93 14.12 11.04 19.14
CA GLY A 93 15.49 11.08 18.61
C GLY A 93 16.56 11.39 19.63
N SER A 94 16.24 12.13 20.70
CA SER A 94 17.17 12.43 21.79
C SER A 94 17.37 11.26 22.76
N GLU A 95 16.53 10.22 22.70
CA GLU A 95 16.62 9.08 23.59
C GLU A 95 17.75 8.14 23.16
N ARG A 96 18.37 7.47 24.14
CA ARG A 96 19.33 6.39 23.85
C ARG A 96 18.63 5.27 23.11
N ALA A 97 19.30 4.67 22.13
CA ALA A 97 18.75 3.55 21.35
C ALA A 97 18.32 2.38 22.26
N THR A 98 19.05 2.14 23.35
CA THR A 98 18.75 1.14 24.37
C THR A 98 17.46 1.42 25.16
N ASN A 99 17.01 2.68 25.19
CA ASN A 99 15.80 3.09 25.92
C ASN A 99 14.53 3.02 25.07
N ILE A 100 14.65 2.66 23.78
CA ILE A 100 13.51 2.39 22.91
C ILE A 100 12.93 1.02 23.23
N THR A 101 12.21 0.95 24.35
CA THR A 101 11.57 -0.26 24.88
C THR A 101 10.09 -0.34 24.47
N SER A 102 9.44 -1.50 24.69
CA SER A 102 8.00 -1.65 24.47
C SER A 102 7.18 -0.62 25.27
N LEU A 103 7.54 -0.38 26.54
CA LEU A 103 6.90 0.61 27.39
C LEU A 103 7.04 2.03 26.80
N ARG A 104 8.23 2.37 26.29
CA ARG A 104 8.45 3.69 25.70
C ARG A 104 7.64 3.89 24.42
N LEU A 105 7.60 2.87 23.56
CA LEU A 105 6.79 2.89 22.33
C LEU A 105 5.29 2.94 22.62
N ILE A 106 4.81 2.27 23.67
CA ILE A 106 3.42 2.42 24.15
C ILE A 106 3.17 3.86 24.60
N GLY A 107 4.11 4.49 25.29
CA GLY A 107 4.06 5.91 25.64
C GLY A 107 3.98 6.82 24.40
N TYR A 108 4.75 6.52 23.36
CA TYR A 108 4.68 7.22 22.07
C TYR A 108 3.31 7.06 21.42
N VAL A 109 2.75 5.83 21.37
CA VAL A 109 1.39 5.58 20.86
C VAL A 109 0.36 6.45 21.58
N LYS A 110 0.39 6.47 22.93
CA LYS A 110 -0.53 7.29 23.74
C LYS A 110 -0.37 8.79 23.43
N SER A 111 0.85 9.28 23.31
CA SER A 111 1.13 10.68 22.96
C SER A 111 0.58 11.04 21.57
N ARG A 112 0.76 10.18 20.58
CA ARG A 112 0.22 10.40 19.23
C ARG A 112 -1.31 10.40 19.23
N MET A 113 -1.96 9.55 20.03
CA MET A 113 -3.41 9.58 20.21
C MET A 113 -3.88 10.90 20.84
N GLN A 114 -3.18 11.42 21.86
CA GLN A 114 -3.48 12.71 22.48
C GLN A 114 -3.32 13.89 21.50
N GLN A 115 -2.40 13.77 20.54
CA GLN A 115 -2.22 14.73 19.45
C GLN A 115 -3.27 14.59 18.32
N GLY A 116 -4.24 13.68 18.46
CA GLY A 116 -5.29 13.47 17.46
C GLY A 116 -4.88 12.63 16.25
N ALA A 117 -3.74 11.92 16.29
CA ALA A 117 -3.34 11.05 15.19
C ALA A 117 -4.25 9.81 15.10
N GLY A 118 -4.71 9.51 13.88
CA GLY A 118 -5.50 8.31 13.62
C GLY A 118 -4.69 7.01 13.75
N GLY A 119 -5.36 5.89 14.05
CA GLY A 119 -4.69 4.61 14.29
C GLY A 119 -3.89 4.07 13.09
N VAL A 120 -4.28 4.39 11.85
CA VAL A 120 -3.51 4.05 10.65
C VAL A 120 -2.16 4.77 10.62
N THR A 121 -2.15 6.07 10.94
CA THR A 121 -0.93 6.88 11.02
C THR A 121 -0.02 6.36 12.13
N ILE A 122 -0.58 6.07 13.31
CA ILE A 122 0.19 5.50 14.43
C ILE A 122 0.80 4.15 14.03
N ASN A 123 0.04 3.29 13.37
CA ASN A 123 0.55 1.99 12.91
C ASN A 123 1.69 2.15 11.88
N MET A 124 1.63 3.18 11.03
CA MET A 124 2.69 3.53 10.10
C MET A 124 3.95 4.04 10.83
N ASP A 125 3.79 4.91 11.83
CA ASP A 125 4.90 5.38 12.66
C ASP A 125 5.63 4.19 13.33
N ILE A 126 4.88 3.27 13.94
CA ILE A 126 5.44 2.05 14.56
C ILE A 126 6.13 1.16 13.52
N GLY A 127 5.58 1.06 12.31
CA GLY A 127 6.23 0.36 11.19
C GLY A 127 7.58 0.97 10.82
N PHE A 128 7.68 2.30 10.73
CA PHE A 128 8.93 2.98 10.42
C PHE A 128 9.95 2.90 11.56
N ILE A 129 9.52 2.96 12.83
CA ILE A 129 10.40 2.71 13.97
C ILE A 129 10.95 1.28 13.89
N LYS A 130 10.12 0.30 13.53
CA LYS A 130 10.57 -1.07 13.29
C LYS A 130 11.56 -1.18 12.16
N ASP A 131 11.36 -0.48 11.04
CA ASP A 131 12.32 -0.46 9.93
C ASP A 131 13.69 0.05 10.40
N VAL A 132 13.71 1.17 11.12
CA VAL A 132 14.95 1.79 11.66
C VAL A 132 15.66 0.83 12.62
N LEU A 133 14.93 0.22 13.57
CA LEU A 133 15.52 -0.72 14.53
C LEU A 133 15.97 -2.03 13.86
N THR A 134 15.26 -2.50 12.83
CA THR A 134 15.66 -3.67 12.05
C THR A 134 16.96 -3.39 11.29
N HIS A 135 17.09 -2.20 10.69
CA HIS A 135 18.31 -1.75 10.04
C HIS A 135 19.46 -1.65 11.04
N ALA A 136 19.23 -1.00 12.19
CA ALA A 136 20.22 -0.88 13.25
C ALA A 136 20.64 -2.25 13.80
N ARG A 137 19.76 -3.26 13.83
CA ARG A 137 20.09 -4.61 14.24
C ARG A 137 21.12 -5.27 13.33
N LEU A 138 21.16 -4.95 12.03
CA LEU A 138 22.18 -5.48 11.11
C LEU A 138 23.57 -4.94 11.43
N MET A 139 23.65 -3.71 11.94
CA MET A 139 24.91 -3.05 12.30
C MET A 139 25.35 -3.39 13.72
N TYR A 140 24.45 -3.35 14.71
CA TYR A 140 24.77 -3.41 16.13
C TYR A 140 24.39 -4.73 16.82
N LYS A 141 23.64 -5.59 16.14
CA LYS A 141 23.15 -6.92 16.57
C LYS A 141 22.28 -6.95 17.83
N SER A 142 22.60 -6.24 18.92
CA SER A 142 21.95 -6.29 20.24
C SER A 142 20.57 -5.59 20.35
N ILE A 143 19.79 -5.50 19.28
CA ILE A 143 18.46 -4.87 19.30
C ILE A 143 17.37 -5.95 19.37
N ASP A 144 16.54 -5.88 20.42
CA ASP A 144 15.36 -6.71 20.58
C ASP A 144 14.18 -6.15 19.77
N LEU A 145 13.66 -6.93 18.83
CA LEU A 145 12.50 -6.57 18.01
C LEU A 145 11.20 -7.19 18.56
N ASP A 146 11.26 -8.05 19.59
CA ASP A 146 10.07 -8.62 20.22
C ASP A 146 9.27 -7.54 20.97
N ILE A 147 9.88 -6.39 21.29
CA ILE A 147 9.20 -5.21 21.84
C ILE A 147 7.97 -4.76 21.02
N PHE A 148 7.95 -5.03 19.71
CA PHE A 148 6.82 -4.70 18.83
C PHE A 148 5.63 -5.67 18.95
N LEU A 149 5.80 -6.83 19.59
CA LEU A 149 4.71 -7.74 19.90
C LEU A 149 3.82 -7.12 20.98
N ASP A 150 4.43 -6.61 22.04
CA ASP A 150 3.72 -5.94 23.15
C ASP A 150 3.01 -4.68 22.68
N VAL A 151 3.67 -3.85 21.85
CA VAL A 151 3.07 -2.63 21.29
C VAL A 151 1.84 -2.97 20.43
N ARG A 152 1.92 -4.03 19.61
CA ARG A 152 0.79 -4.50 18.81
C ARG A 152 -0.33 -5.06 19.67
N GLN A 153 0.01 -5.80 20.71
CA GLN A 153 -0.96 -6.34 21.67
C GLN A 153 -1.67 -5.21 22.42
N PHE A 154 -0.95 -4.18 22.86
CA PHE A 154 -1.51 -2.98 23.46
C PHE A 154 -2.48 -2.27 22.50
N MET A 155 -2.06 -1.99 21.26
CA MET A 155 -2.92 -1.36 20.25
C MET A 155 -4.20 -2.17 19.99
N LYS A 156 -4.11 -3.51 20.03
CA LYS A 156 -5.27 -4.41 19.91
C LYS A 156 -6.19 -4.33 21.14
N GLN A 157 -5.65 -4.32 22.35
CA GLN A 157 -6.42 -4.24 23.60
C GLN A 157 -7.24 -2.95 23.69
N ILE A 158 -6.66 -1.81 23.27
CA ILE A 158 -7.38 -0.53 23.22
C ILE A 158 -8.28 -0.38 21.99
N LYS A 159 -8.40 -1.44 21.16
CA LYS A 159 -9.20 -1.48 19.92
C LYS A 159 -8.86 -0.35 18.94
N LEU A 160 -7.59 0.04 18.86
CA LEU A 160 -7.13 1.07 17.93
C LEU A 160 -7.34 0.59 16.49
N LYS A 161 -8.07 1.36 15.68
CA LYS A 161 -8.29 1.07 14.26
C LYS A 161 -7.03 1.38 13.45
N THR A 162 -6.18 0.36 13.25
CA THR A 162 -4.89 0.48 12.56
C THR A 162 -4.95 0.27 11.06
N LYS A 163 -6.10 -0.17 10.53
CA LYS A 163 -6.35 -0.35 9.10
C LYS A 163 -7.31 0.72 8.58
N SER A 164 -7.04 1.22 7.38
CA SER A 164 -7.96 2.12 6.69
C SER A 164 -9.26 1.38 6.38
N THR A 165 -10.39 2.04 6.61
CA THR A 165 -11.69 1.55 6.15
C THR A 165 -11.83 1.88 4.66
N GLY A 166 -12.33 0.93 3.87
CA GLY A 166 -12.76 1.22 2.50
C GLY A 166 -13.87 2.25 2.49
N ARG A 167 -13.95 3.05 1.43
CA ARG A 167 -15.05 3.98 1.18
C ARG A 167 -15.89 3.39 0.05
N ASP A 168 -17.20 3.36 0.25
CA ASP A 168 -18.18 2.94 -0.76
C ASP A 168 -18.94 4.16 -1.36
N ARG A 169 -18.43 5.36 -1.08
CA ARG A 169 -19.00 6.61 -1.59
C ARG A 169 -18.87 6.65 -3.11
N ARG A 170 -20.00 6.86 -3.78
CA ARG A 170 -20.10 7.12 -5.22
C ARG A 170 -20.73 8.49 -5.46
N PRO A 171 -20.17 9.34 -6.32
CA PRO A 171 -20.80 10.61 -6.70
C PRO A 171 -22.14 10.33 -7.41
N ILE A 172 -23.14 11.16 -7.18
CA ILE A 172 -24.37 11.14 -7.98
C ILE A 172 -24.22 12.06 -9.20
N GLU A 173 -25.01 11.81 -10.25
CA GLU A 173 -24.94 12.57 -11.50
C GLU A 173 -25.09 14.09 -11.28
N ALA A 174 -26.00 14.50 -10.39
CA ALA A 174 -26.20 15.91 -10.04
C ALA A 174 -24.95 16.54 -9.38
N GLU A 175 -24.19 15.79 -8.58
CA GLU A 175 -22.94 16.29 -7.97
C GLU A 175 -21.85 16.44 -9.02
N ILE A 176 -21.74 15.49 -9.95
CA ILE A 176 -20.78 15.54 -11.07
C ILE A 176 -21.08 16.77 -11.93
N ALA A 177 -22.34 16.96 -12.33
CA ALA A 177 -22.78 18.11 -13.10
C ALA A 177 -22.47 19.43 -12.38
N ALA A 178 -22.85 19.55 -11.09
CA ALA A 178 -22.59 20.75 -10.29
C ALA A 178 -21.10 21.08 -10.17
N LEU A 179 -20.25 20.06 -9.97
CA LEU A 179 -18.79 20.24 -9.94
C LEU A 179 -18.24 20.74 -11.28
N LYS A 180 -18.66 20.14 -12.38
CA LYS A 180 -18.24 20.53 -13.73
C LYS A 180 -18.62 21.98 -14.02
N ASP A 181 -19.86 22.35 -13.71
CA ASP A 181 -20.36 23.70 -13.95
C ASP A 181 -19.70 24.72 -13.02
N TYR A 182 -19.45 24.37 -11.76
CA TYR A 182 -18.68 25.20 -10.84
C TYR A 182 -17.30 25.56 -11.42
N PHE A 183 -16.58 24.58 -11.96
CA PHE A 183 -15.25 24.83 -12.53
C PHE A 183 -15.30 25.58 -13.85
N ARG A 184 -16.29 25.31 -14.72
CA ARG A 184 -16.48 26.07 -15.98
C ARG A 184 -16.74 27.55 -15.74
N ASN A 185 -17.50 27.89 -14.70
CA ASN A 185 -17.89 29.27 -14.40
C ASN A 185 -16.81 30.07 -13.65
N LYS A 186 -15.70 29.45 -13.23
CA LYS A 186 -14.60 30.15 -12.56
C LYS A 186 -13.71 30.87 -13.57
N LYS A 187 -13.81 32.20 -13.61
CA LYS A 187 -13.01 33.09 -14.50
C LYS A 187 -11.49 32.86 -14.48
N ARG A 188 -10.93 32.44 -13.34
CA ARG A 188 -9.48 32.18 -13.17
C ARG A 188 -9.11 30.69 -13.24
N GLN A 189 -10.04 29.84 -13.64
CA GLN A 189 -9.81 28.41 -13.73
C GLN A 189 -8.93 28.11 -14.94
N LYS A 190 -7.71 27.62 -14.69
CA LYS A 190 -6.78 27.18 -15.74
C LYS A 190 -6.80 25.67 -15.97
N ILE A 191 -7.21 24.92 -14.95
CA ILE A 191 -7.24 23.46 -15.00
C ILE A 191 -8.63 23.02 -15.51
N PRO A 192 -8.75 22.28 -16.62
CA PRO A 192 -10.02 21.78 -17.14
C PRO A 192 -10.54 20.66 -16.24
N MET A 193 -11.02 21.02 -15.06
CA MET A 193 -11.46 20.06 -14.05
C MET A 193 -12.65 19.22 -14.55
N TRP A 194 -13.47 19.74 -15.47
CA TRP A 194 -14.55 18.98 -16.08
C TRP A 194 -14.03 17.78 -16.87
N ASP A 195 -13.00 17.97 -17.70
CA ASP A 195 -12.35 16.90 -18.45
C ASP A 195 -11.64 15.93 -17.52
N ILE A 196 -10.94 16.45 -16.51
CA ILE A 196 -10.21 15.62 -15.54
C ILE A 196 -11.15 14.73 -14.72
N ILE A 197 -12.34 15.23 -14.34
CA ILE A 197 -13.35 14.45 -13.62
C ILE A 197 -13.86 13.32 -14.52
N ASP A 198 -14.33 13.64 -15.73
CA ASP A 198 -14.84 12.65 -16.68
C ASP A 198 -13.76 11.61 -17.03
N PHE A 199 -12.54 12.08 -17.32
CA PHE A 199 -11.41 11.22 -17.64
C PHE A 199 -11.04 10.29 -16.47
N ALA A 200 -11.11 10.76 -15.23
CA ALA A 200 -10.87 9.93 -14.04
C ALA A 200 -11.93 8.83 -13.87
N ILE A 201 -13.19 9.13 -14.20
CA ILE A 201 -14.28 8.14 -14.19
C ILE A 201 -14.05 7.12 -15.31
N PHE A 202 -13.90 7.57 -16.56
CA PHE A 202 -13.84 6.68 -17.73
C PHE A 202 -12.59 5.80 -17.78
N THR A 203 -11.45 6.29 -17.27
CA THR A 203 -10.19 5.51 -17.28
C THR A 203 -9.92 4.78 -15.97
N THR A 204 -10.64 5.12 -14.90
CA THR A 204 -10.35 4.69 -13.52
C THR A 204 -8.96 5.07 -13.01
N MET A 205 -8.22 5.96 -13.68
CA MET A 205 -6.85 6.32 -13.29
C MET A 205 -6.82 7.14 -11.99
N ARG A 206 -5.70 7.05 -11.25
CA ARG A 206 -5.44 7.97 -10.14
C ARG A 206 -5.08 9.35 -10.69
N VAL A 207 -5.39 10.42 -9.94
CA VAL A 207 -5.04 11.80 -10.35
C VAL A 207 -3.55 11.98 -10.67
N ALA A 208 -2.66 11.35 -9.89
CA ALA A 208 -1.23 11.34 -10.16
C ALA A 208 -0.87 10.67 -11.49
N GLU A 209 -1.60 9.61 -11.88
CA GLU A 209 -1.41 8.92 -13.15
C GLU A 209 -1.88 9.84 -14.29
N ILE A 210 -3.08 10.41 -14.18
CA ILE A 210 -3.65 11.37 -15.15
C ILE A 210 -2.72 12.57 -15.39
N CYS A 211 -2.11 13.14 -14.35
CA CYS A 211 -1.24 14.31 -14.48
C CYS A 211 0.16 13.99 -15.03
N ARG A 212 0.52 12.70 -15.20
CA ARG A 212 1.85 12.26 -15.62
C ARG A 212 1.89 11.59 -16.99
N ILE A 213 0.76 11.12 -17.52
CA ILE A 213 0.70 10.52 -18.86
C ILE A 213 1.19 11.51 -19.92
N ARG A 214 2.00 11.02 -20.86
CA ARG A 214 2.58 11.80 -21.95
C ARG A 214 1.97 11.43 -23.29
N TRP A 215 2.09 12.32 -24.27
CA TRP A 215 1.67 12.03 -25.65
C TRP A 215 2.41 10.83 -26.23
N ASP A 216 3.69 10.67 -25.89
CA ASP A 216 4.52 9.54 -26.31
C ASP A 216 4.08 8.19 -25.70
N ASP A 217 3.26 8.22 -24.64
CA ASP A 217 2.72 7.00 -24.03
C ASP A 217 1.47 6.49 -24.76
N VAL A 218 0.92 7.25 -25.70
CA VAL A 218 -0.33 6.96 -26.39
C VAL A 218 -0.09 6.17 -27.67
N ASN A 219 -0.69 4.98 -27.74
CA ASN A 219 -0.79 4.24 -28.98
C ASN A 219 -2.12 4.58 -29.66
N TYR A 220 -2.04 5.41 -30.70
CA TYR A 220 -3.20 5.89 -31.47
C TYR A 220 -3.90 4.80 -32.29
N LYS A 221 -3.20 3.73 -32.65
CA LYS A 221 -3.77 2.63 -33.43
C LYS A 221 -4.63 1.73 -32.56
N ASP A 222 -4.13 1.38 -31.38
CA ASP A 222 -4.77 0.42 -30.49
C ASP A 222 -5.61 1.08 -29.38
N GLN A 223 -5.66 2.42 -29.36
CA GLN A 223 -6.35 3.23 -28.34
C GLN A 223 -5.95 2.84 -26.90
N THR A 224 -4.64 2.74 -26.67
CA THR A 224 -4.07 2.42 -25.36
C THR A 224 -3.11 3.51 -24.90
N VAL A 225 -2.87 3.56 -23.59
CA VAL A 225 -1.86 4.42 -22.98
C VAL A 225 -0.98 3.63 -22.01
N ILE A 226 0.31 3.93 -21.99
CA ILE A 226 1.25 3.38 -21.02
C ILE A 226 1.22 4.26 -19.75
N ILE A 227 0.81 3.68 -18.62
CA ILE A 227 0.97 4.31 -17.31
C ILE A 227 2.33 3.90 -16.74
N ARG A 228 3.29 4.82 -16.77
CA ARG A 228 4.63 4.59 -16.24
C ARG A 228 4.65 4.54 -14.72
N ASP A 229 5.52 3.71 -14.16
CA ASP A 229 5.77 3.57 -12.72
C ASP A 229 4.47 3.47 -11.91
N ARG A 230 3.54 2.61 -12.38
CA ARG A 230 2.21 2.52 -11.79
C ARG A 230 2.35 2.10 -10.34
N LYS A 231 1.59 2.75 -9.45
CA LYS A 231 1.73 2.61 -7.99
C LYS A 231 1.60 1.14 -7.56
N ASP A 232 2.72 0.59 -7.12
CA ASP A 232 2.82 -0.74 -6.52
C ASP A 232 3.40 -0.67 -5.08
N PRO A 233 2.99 -1.56 -4.15
CA PRO A 233 3.59 -1.61 -2.82
C PRO A 233 5.06 -2.06 -2.79
N GLN A 234 5.49 -2.90 -3.72
CA GLN A 234 6.81 -3.54 -3.75
C GLN A 234 7.70 -2.97 -4.87
N GLU A 235 7.16 -2.84 -6.08
CA GLU A 235 7.92 -2.49 -7.29
C GLU A 235 7.30 -1.29 -8.01
N LYS A 236 7.63 -0.08 -7.54
CA LYS A 236 7.12 1.15 -8.16
C LYS A 236 7.82 1.52 -9.46
N ILE A 237 9.12 1.27 -9.57
CA ILE A 237 9.95 1.69 -10.70
C ILE A 237 9.89 0.60 -11.78
N GLY A 238 9.60 0.98 -13.02
CA GLY A 238 9.50 0.09 -14.17
C GLY A 238 8.24 -0.78 -14.19
N ASN A 239 7.29 -0.57 -13.25
CA ASN A 239 5.98 -1.21 -13.28
C ASN A 239 5.05 -0.45 -14.22
N ASP A 240 5.45 -0.41 -15.49
CA ASP A 240 4.71 0.22 -16.56
C ASP A 240 3.56 -0.71 -16.96
N GLN A 241 2.37 -0.13 -17.14
CA GLN A 241 1.18 -0.90 -17.52
C GLN A 241 0.47 -0.25 -18.68
N VAL A 242 0.21 -1.03 -19.72
CA VAL A 242 -0.65 -0.63 -20.83
C VAL A 242 -2.10 -0.74 -20.37
N VAL A 243 -2.86 0.34 -20.54
CA VAL A 243 -4.30 0.35 -20.25
C VAL A 243 -5.09 0.81 -21.47
N PRO A 244 -6.26 0.21 -21.73
CA PRO A 244 -7.17 0.68 -22.76
C PRO A 244 -7.80 2.02 -22.40
N VAL A 245 -8.05 2.85 -23.41
CA VAL A 245 -8.74 4.13 -23.30
C VAL A 245 -9.98 4.09 -24.19
N LEU A 246 -11.15 3.89 -23.57
CA LEU A 246 -12.42 3.76 -24.29
C LEU A 246 -12.87 5.08 -24.93
N ASP A 247 -13.82 5.01 -25.86
CA ASP A 247 -14.26 6.10 -26.75
C ASP A 247 -14.44 7.47 -26.07
N ASP A 248 -15.14 7.54 -24.93
CA ASP A 248 -15.38 8.84 -24.27
C ASP A 248 -14.12 9.40 -23.61
N ALA A 249 -13.30 8.54 -23.00
CA ALA A 249 -11.97 8.94 -22.53
C ALA A 249 -11.05 9.32 -23.70
N TRP A 250 -11.17 8.64 -24.84
CA TRP A 250 -10.39 8.89 -26.04
C TRP A 250 -10.70 10.25 -26.65
N LYS A 251 -11.98 10.62 -26.72
CA LYS A 251 -12.42 11.97 -27.16
C LYS A 251 -11.83 13.06 -26.27
N ILE A 252 -11.87 12.87 -24.94
CA ILE A 252 -11.29 13.83 -23.99
C ILE A 252 -9.77 13.92 -24.16
N LEU A 253 -9.09 12.77 -24.27
CA LEU A 253 -7.64 12.70 -24.44
C LEU A 253 -7.20 13.42 -25.70
N THR A 254 -7.85 13.15 -26.82
CA THR A 254 -7.49 13.70 -28.14
C THR A 254 -7.88 15.16 -28.30
N SER A 255 -8.82 15.68 -27.52
CA SER A 255 -9.17 17.10 -27.50
C SER A 255 -8.22 17.97 -26.67
N GLN A 256 -7.37 17.38 -25.81
CA GLN A 256 -6.44 18.15 -25.00
C GLN A 256 -5.38 18.87 -25.87
N PRO A 257 -5.00 20.11 -25.51
CA PRO A 257 -4.00 20.87 -26.27
C PRO A 257 -2.60 20.27 -26.13
N LYS A 258 -1.91 20.08 -27.26
CA LYS A 258 -0.52 19.58 -27.33
C LYS A 258 0.50 20.70 -27.04
N SER A 259 0.43 21.27 -25.83
CA SER A 259 1.27 22.41 -25.40
C SER A 259 2.41 22.03 -24.43
N ASP A 260 2.41 20.81 -23.94
CA ASP A 260 3.40 20.19 -23.03
C ASP A 260 3.52 18.72 -23.46
N ASP A 261 4.62 18.06 -23.08
CA ASP A 261 4.81 16.62 -23.31
C ASP A 261 3.71 15.78 -22.65
N ARG A 262 3.12 16.29 -21.56
CA ARG A 262 2.03 15.67 -20.80
C ARG A 262 0.68 16.06 -21.36
N ILE A 263 -0.25 15.10 -21.36
CA ILE A 263 -1.63 15.31 -21.82
C ILE A 263 -2.39 16.24 -20.87
N PHE A 264 -2.20 16.06 -19.56
CA PHE A 264 -2.74 16.94 -18.51
C PHE A 264 -1.58 17.56 -17.72
N PRO A 265 -1.01 18.69 -18.17
CA PRO A 265 0.23 19.24 -17.63
C PRO A 265 0.08 19.98 -16.28
N TYR A 266 -0.79 19.48 -15.40
CA TYR A 266 -1.15 20.11 -14.13
C TYR A 266 -0.48 19.41 -12.94
N LYS A 267 -0.35 20.14 -11.83
CA LYS A 267 0.19 19.57 -10.59
C LYS A 267 -0.92 18.87 -9.81
N GLU A 268 -0.75 17.58 -9.51
CA GLU A 268 -1.68 16.80 -8.66
C GLU A 268 -2.04 17.54 -7.37
N ALA A 269 -1.05 18.11 -6.66
CA ALA A 269 -1.27 18.83 -5.41
C ALA A 269 -2.24 20.02 -5.56
N THR A 270 -2.29 20.65 -6.75
CA THR A 270 -3.25 21.72 -7.02
C THR A 270 -4.66 21.16 -7.12
N ILE A 271 -4.85 20.05 -7.83
CA ILE A 271 -6.14 19.35 -7.94
C ILE A 271 -6.62 18.91 -6.55
N SER A 272 -5.73 18.29 -5.76
CA SER A 272 -6.01 17.90 -4.36
C SER A 272 -6.38 19.07 -3.45
N THR A 273 -6.05 20.30 -3.84
CA THR A 273 -6.41 21.52 -3.09
C THR A 273 -7.71 22.14 -3.57
N ILE A 274 -7.92 22.27 -4.88
CA ILE A 274 -9.10 22.96 -5.44
C ILE A 274 -10.36 22.10 -5.38
N PHE A 275 -10.24 20.78 -5.52
CA PHE A 275 -11.39 19.89 -5.53
C PHE A 275 -12.15 19.88 -4.18
N PRO A 276 -11.50 19.67 -3.01
CA PRO A 276 -12.21 19.73 -1.74
C PRO A 276 -12.83 21.10 -1.44
N ARG A 277 -12.21 22.19 -1.93
CA ARG A 277 -12.78 23.54 -1.83
C ARG A 277 -14.06 23.67 -2.65
N ALA A 278 -14.09 23.14 -3.87
CA ALA A 278 -15.29 23.09 -4.69
C ALA A 278 -16.41 22.30 -4.01
N CYS A 279 -16.11 21.09 -3.49
CA CYS A 279 -17.08 20.32 -2.72
C CYS A 279 -17.65 21.11 -1.54
N LYS A 280 -16.78 21.79 -0.78
CA LYS A 280 -17.21 22.62 0.37
C LYS A 280 -18.13 23.78 -0.06
N GLU A 281 -17.79 24.49 -1.13
CA GLU A 281 -18.58 25.62 -1.64
C GLU A 281 -19.93 25.16 -2.21
N LEU A 282 -20.00 23.95 -2.78
CA LEU A 282 -21.22 23.34 -3.31
C LEU A 282 -22.04 22.58 -2.26
N GLY A 283 -21.56 22.48 -1.00
CA GLY A 283 -22.22 21.68 0.04
C GLY A 283 -22.17 20.17 -0.18
N ILE A 284 -21.27 19.68 -1.03
CA ILE A 284 -21.08 18.25 -1.30
C ILE A 284 -20.33 17.62 -0.12
N VAL A 285 -21.01 16.71 0.56
CA VAL A 285 -20.48 16.07 1.77
C VAL A 285 -19.74 14.78 1.42
N ASP A 286 -18.57 14.63 2.06
CA ASP A 286 -17.77 13.41 2.07
C ASP A 286 -17.46 12.86 0.67
N LEU A 287 -17.14 13.71 -0.30
CA LEU A 287 -16.67 13.30 -1.62
C LEU A 287 -15.19 13.65 -1.81
N HIS A 288 -14.39 12.65 -2.15
CA HIS A 288 -12.98 12.80 -2.48
C HIS A 288 -12.74 12.56 -3.96
N PHE A 289 -11.67 13.14 -4.51
CA PHE A 289 -11.35 12.96 -5.94
C PHE A 289 -11.14 11.47 -6.30
N HIS A 290 -10.62 10.68 -5.35
CA HIS A 290 -10.44 9.24 -5.55
C HIS A 290 -11.76 8.47 -5.70
N ASP A 291 -12.89 9.03 -5.26
CA ASP A 291 -14.21 8.39 -5.39
C ASP A 291 -14.67 8.37 -6.88
N PHE A 292 -14.09 9.20 -7.78
CA PHE A 292 -14.32 9.07 -9.23
C PHE A 292 -13.76 7.78 -9.81
N ARG A 293 -12.60 7.34 -9.31
CA ARG A 293 -12.06 6.02 -9.67
C ARG A 293 -12.96 4.91 -9.14
N HIS A 294 -13.58 5.10 -7.97
CA HIS A 294 -14.56 4.15 -7.45
C HIS A 294 -15.77 4.06 -8.39
N GLU A 295 -16.31 5.21 -8.80
CA GLU A 295 -17.42 5.29 -9.75
C GLU A 295 -17.08 4.59 -11.07
N GLY A 296 -15.96 4.95 -11.68
CA GLY A 296 -15.50 4.32 -12.91
C GLY A 296 -15.38 2.81 -12.79
N THR A 297 -14.78 2.32 -11.69
CA THR A 297 -14.66 0.87 -11.45
C THR A 297 -16.03 0.20 -11.33
N SER A 298 -16.99 0.82 -10.65
CA SER A 298 -18.36 0.35 -10.59
C SER A 298 -19.03 0.33 -11.97
N GLN A 299 -18.86 1.38 -12.79
CA GLN A 299 -19.43 1.43 -14.15
C GLN A 299 -18.87 0.34 -15.08
N LEU A 300 -17.58 -0.01 -14.95
CA LEU A 300 -17.00 -1.12 -15.71
C LEU A 300 -17.75 -2.46 -15.45
N PHE A 301 -18.16 -2.71 -14.20
CA PHE A 301 -18.94 -3.90 -13.85
C PHE A 301 -20.43 -3.76 -14.17
N GLU A 302 -21.04 -2.62 -13.85
CA GLU A 302 -22.49 -2.42 -13.86
C GLU A 302 -23.02 -2.11 -15.26
N ILE A 303 -22.29 -1.29 -16.02
CA ILE A 303 -22.71 -0.78 -17.34
C ILE A 303 -22.03 -1.60 -18.44
N LEU A 304 -20.70 -1.70 -18.41
CA LEU A 304 -19.93 -2.36 -19.47
C LEU A 304 -19.85 -3.89 -19.31
N ARG A 305 -20.29 -4.42 -18.15
CA ARG A 305 -20.36 -5.87 -17.87
C ARG A 305 -19.02 -6.60 -18.02
N TYR A 306 -17.91 -5.91 -17.75
CA TYR A 306 -16.59 -6.51 -17.73
C TYR A 306 -16.43 -7.50 -16.57
N GLU A 307 -15.62 -8.52 -16.79
CA GLU A 307 -15.21 -9.48 -15.77
C GLU A 307 -14.05 -8.94 -14.92
N ILE A 308 -13.81 -9.57 -13.78
CA ILE A 308 -12.85 -9.07 -12.77
C ILE A 308 -11.43 -8.91 -13.33
N GLN A 309 -11.00 -9.83 -14.20
CA GLN A 309 -9.69 -9.77 -14.85
C GLN A 309 -9.61 -8.64 -15.88
N GLU A 310 -10.71 -8.34 -16.59
CA GLU A 310 -10.77 -7.24 -17.54
C GLU A 310 -10.72 -5.90 -16.78
N VAL A 311 -11.52 -5.74 -15.72
CA VAL A 311 -11.48 -4.57 -14.83
C VAL A 311 -10.11 -4.38 -14.16
N ALA A 312 -9.40 -5.47 -13.84
CA ALA A 312 -8.05 -5.41 -13.29
C ALA A 312 -7.06 -4.73 -14.25
N VAL A 313 -7.23 -4.86 -15.57
CA VAL A 313 -6.39 -4.16 -16.57
C VAL A 313 -6.58 -2.65 -16.48
N PHE A 314 -7.84 -2.18 -16.50
CA PHE A 314 -8.15 -0.75 -16.35
C PHE A 314 -7.61 -0.19 -15.02
N THR A 315 -7.92 -0.88 -13.93
CA THR A 315 -7.69 -0.36 -12.58
C THR A 315 -6.26 -0.62 -12.09
N GLY A 316 -5.55 -1.63 -12.58
CA GLY A 316 -4.21 -2.01 -12.12
C GLY A 316 -4.20 -2.67 -10.74
N HIS A 317 -5.30 -3.32 -10.33
CA HIS A 317 -5.32 -4.11 -9.09
C HIS A 317 -4.65 -5.47 -9.33
N LYS A 318 -3.55 -5.74 -8.64
CA LYS A 318 -2.91 -7.07 -8.62
C LYS A 318 -3.68 -8.09 -7.78
N ASP A 319 -4.28 -7.63 -6.68
CA ASP A 319 -5.11 -8.48 -5.82
C ASP A 319 -6.60 -8.27 -6.13
N TRP A 320 -7.22 -9.31 -6.66
CA TRP A 320 -8.64 -9.32 -7.01
C TRP A 320 -9.56 -9.21 -5.80
N ALA A 321 -9.09 -9.53 -4.59
CA ALA A 321 -9.85 -9.29 -3.38
C ALA A 321 -10.22 -7.80 -3.19
N MET A 322 -9.39 -6.89 -3.71
CA MET A 322 -9.69 -5.45 -3.71
C MET A 322 -10.84 -5.07 -4.63
N LEU A 323 -11.10 -5.86 -5.69
CA LEU A 323 -12.17 -5.61 -6.65
C LEU A 323 -13.52 -6.18 -6.19
N LYS A 324 -13.53 -7.12 -5.24
CA LYS A 324 -14.77 -7.77 -4.75
C LYS A 324 -15.85 -6.77 -4.29
N ARG A 325 -15.45 -5.62 -3.75
CA ARG A 325 -16.39 -4.60 -3.26
C ARG A 325 -17.21 -3.92 -4.35
N TYR A 326 -16.73 -3.90 -5.60
CA TYR A 326 -17.45 -3.32 -6.74
C TYR A 326 -18.38 -4.31 -7.42
N VAL A 327 -18.28 -5.59 -7.02
CA VAL A 327 -19.03 -6.68 -7.62
C VAL A 327 -20.29 -6.91 -6.80
N HIS A 328 -21.38 -6.25 -7.17
CA HIS A 328 -22.70 -6.47 -6.56
C HIS A 328 -23.44 -7.61 -7.26
N LEU A 329 -22.85 -8.82 -7.25
CA LEU A 329 -23.50 -10.01 -7.81
C LEU A 329 -24.68 -10.43 -6.93
N ARG A 330 -25.90 -10.38 -7.47
CA ARG A 330 -27.06 -11.04 -6.87
C ARG A 330 -27.26 -12.38 -7.54
N ALA A 331 -27.74 -13.38 -6.80
CA ALA A 331 -28.00 -14.72 -7.34
C ALA A 331 -28.86 -14.69 -8.62
N LYS A 332 -29.85 -13.78 -8.68
CA LYS A 332 -30.71 -13.59 -9.87
C LYS A 332 -29.95 -13.13 -11.12
N ASP A 333 -28.87 -12.37 -10.96
CA ASP A 333 -28.11 -11.82 -12.08
C ASP A 333 -27.28 -12.93 -12.76
N LEU A 334 -26.98 -14.04 -12.04
CA LEU A 334 -26.25 -15.19 -12.57
C LEU A 334 -27.05 -16.05 -13.56
N HIS A 335 -28.35 -15.80 -13.70
CA HIS A 335 -29.15 -16.42 -14.76
C HIS A 335 -28.81 -15.90 -16.14
N PHE A 336 -28.08 -14.78 -16.26
CA PHE A 336 -27.75 -14.14 -17.52
C PHE A 336 -26.23 -14.12 -17.74
N ASP A 337 -25.81 -14.15 -19.01
CA ASP A 337 -24.43 -13.87 -19.41
C ASP A 337 -24.21 -12.35 -19.53
N ARG A 338 -22.97 -11.95 -19.83
CA ARG A 338 -22.60 -10.53 -19.97
C ARG A 338 -23.28 -9.81 -21.13
N HIS A 339 -23.84 -10.56 -22.08
CA HIS A 339 -24.61 -10.03 -23.22
C HIS A 339 -26.12 -9.96 -22.90
N GLY A 340 -26.51 -10.29 -21.67
CA GLY A 340 -27.91 -10.31 -21.24
C GLY A 340 -28.67 -11.56 -21.67
N ASN A 341 -27.99 -12.56 -22.25
CA ASN A 341 -28.64 -13.80 -22.65
C ASN A 341 -28.80 -14.72 -21.45
N ARG A 342 -29.96 -15.38 -21.33
CA ARG A 342 -30.16 -16.36 -20.26
C ARG A 342 -29.17 -17.52 -20.42
N ARG A 343 -28.36 -17.76 -19.41
CA ARG A 343 -27.45 -18.92 -19.35
C ARG A 343 -28.30 -20.19 -19.41
N LYS A 344 -28.12 -20.95 -20.48
CA LYS A 344 -28.61 -22.31 -20.60
C LYS A 344 -27.46 -23.24 -20.27
N ARG A 345 -27.70 -24.28 -19.48
CA ARG A 345 -26.77 -25.40 -19.43
C ARG A 345 -26.70 -25.94 -20.86
N ARG A 346 -25.53 -25.92 -21.50
CA ARG A 346 -25.38 -26.61 -22.79
C ARG A 346 -25.78 -28.06 -22.54
N ASP A 347 -26.63 -28.61 -23.40
CA ASP A 347 -26.86 -30.05 -23.41
C ASP A 347 -25.49 -30.68 -23.65
N ILE A 348 -24.92 -31.29 -22.62
CA ILE A 348 -23.68 -32.05 -22.77
C ILE A 348 -24.09 -33.22 -23.64
N ALA A 349 -23.64 -33.23 -24.90
CA ALA A 349 -23.79 -34.41 -25.75
C ALA A 349 -23.29 -35.61 -24.94
N PRO A 350 -24.09 -36.69 -24.79
CA PRO A 350 -23.74 -37.84 -23.96
C PRO A 350 -22.34 -38.41 -24.25
N GLU A 351 -21.87 -38.22 -25.48
CA GLU A 351 -20.54 -38.62 -25.97
C GLU A 351 -19.38 -37.97 -25.19
N LEU A 352 -19.54 -36.74 -24.67
CA LEU A 352 -18.53 -36.06 -23.86
C LEU A 352 -18.50 -36.51 -22.40
N LEU A 353 -19.54 -37.20 -21.93
CA LEU A 353 -19.59 -37.79 -20.58
C LEU A 353 -18.84 -39.14 -20.50
N LEU A 354 -18.71 -39.84 -21.63
CA LEU A 354 -18.00 -41.13 -21.72
C LEU A 354 -16.47 -40.99 -21.91
N ALA A 355 -15.98 -39.82 -22.32
CA ALA A 355 -14.54 -39.57 -22.47
C ALA A 355 -13.85 -39.05 -21.19
N ALA A 356 -14.62 -38.81 -20.12
CA ALA A 356 -14.14 -38.29 -18.84
C ALA A 356 -14.31 -39.26 -17.65
N ALA A 357 -14.71 -40.50 -17.94
CA ALA A 357 -14.70 -41.64 -17.02
C ALA A 357 -13.61 -42.61 -17.49
#